data_AF-A0A1F9E8I4-F1
#
_entry.id   AF-A0A1F9E8I4-F1
#
_cell.length_a   1.000
_cell.length_b   1.000
_cell.length_c   1.000
_cell.angle_alpha   90.00
_cell.angle_beta   90.00
_cell.angle_gamma   90.00
#
_symmetry.space_group_name_H-M   'P 1'
#
loop_
_entity.id
_entity.type
_entity.pdbx_description
1 polymer ?
#
loop_
_entity_poly.entity_id
_entity_poly.type
_entity_poly.pdbx_seq_one_letter_code
_entity_poly.pdbx_strand_id
1 'polypeptide(L)'
;MSFLSYAEEVEVKRDILALYDSSEGKDKKMGEYFENPHAGVRGKQKVILSKGNRSDQNLIFEALEMPLNYLGMKVTYWDVNQGHFPSSIEMKKYRAVMSWFEDNIMTDPHAYGQWLIQQLKEGRKVIILGEVGAAPDSEEARDVFKRMGLEWKGGKKESPWRLEITKKVSQMVEFERSFSNEVKNYVQVKSQNPQNKVYLSVKERSSLESFDEVIKTPMGGYVAQEYTFYEDQNTGFKQWRLNPFLFLEEVLDLKHVPHPDVTTLEGKRILFIHVDGDGFINVSQIKHKQYSSEIVLEEILRKFKIPHTISVIAAEVDEKHYGNSQSIRVAKDIFSLPTVEAGCHGYSHPMDWETKTMGMNLRGYTFSTEKEIVGCRNFINQHLLQKNKKVTMMLWSGMCNPPEEAIALTQKAGLYNINGHESFFDEDHPSYFYVKPLFRQVGEYAQPLSRAGSEYLYTEFWTENYGAFKNVIETFKRTENPRRISPINIYYHFYIGERSAALNSLKAIYEWVLSQPVFPIFTTHYIDILQGFLSVKIFKTSSGWKVEDVGKLRTLRFDQGIEIDLKKSRGIKGIKTQGGAFYISLKDVGPYELVVKK
;
A
#
# COMPACT_ATOMS: atom_id res chain seq x y z
N MET A 1 10.94 -52.61 8.07
CA MET A 1 10.65 -51.47 7.18
C MET A 1 9.74 -50.51 7.94
N SER A 2 10.29 -49.45 8.53
CA SER A 2 9.48 -48.40 9.15
C SER A 2 8.99 -47.47 8.04
N PHE A 3 7.68 -47.41 7.83
CA PHE A 3 7.07 -46.34 7.07
C PHE A 3 7.31 -45.04 7.84
N LEU A 4 8.29 -44.24 7.38
CA LEU A 4 8.40 -42.84 7.76
C LEU A 4 7.13 -42.16 7.24
N SER A 5 6.18 -41.88 8.13
CA SER A 5 5.10 -40.96 7.81
C SER A 5 5.75 -39.60 7.59
N TYR A 6 5.91 -39.19 6.33
CA TYR A 6 6.20 -37.79 6.02
C TYR A 6 5.05 -36.98 6.62
N ALA A 7 5.32 -36.24 7.69
CA ALA A 7 4.33 -35.32 8.23
C ALA A 7 4.02 -34.31 7.12
N GLU A 8 2.76 -34.25 6.68
CA GLU A 8 2.34 -33.35 5.61
C GLU A 8 2.64 -31.89 5.99
N GLU A 9 3.53 -31.24 5.24
CA GLU A 9 3.71 -29.80 5.27
C GLU A 9 2.51 -29.16 4.55
N VAL A 10 1.79 -28.26 5.21
CA VAL A 10 0.64 -27.56 4.62
C VAL A 10 1.00 -26.12 4.32
N GLU A 11 1.03 -25.75 3.05
CA GLU A 11 1.29 -24.36 2.63
C GLU A 11 0.17 -23.42 3.08
N VAL A 12 0.57 -22.29 3.67
CA VAL A 12 -0.32 -21.18 3.96
C VAL A 12 -0.58 -20.43 2.66
N LYS A 13 -1.78 -20.58 2.10
CA LYS A 13 -2.23 -19.74 0.98
C LYS A 13 -2.28 -18.28 1.41
N ARG A 14 -1.58 -17.41 0.68
CA ARG A 14 -1.47 -15.96 0.97
C ARG A 14 -2.18 -15.07 -0.04
N ASP A 15 -2.58 -15.61 -1.18
CA ASP A 15 -3.28 -14.87 -2.23
C ASP A 15 -4.76 -14.67 -1.88
N ILE A 16 -5.25 -13.46 -2.11
CA ILE A 16 -6.65 -13.07 -1.99
C ILE A 16 -7.11 -12.56 -3.36
N LEU A 17 -8.25 -13.05 -3.84
CA LEU A 17 -8.89 -12.48 -5.02
C LEU A 17 -9.85 -11.37 -4.57
N ALA A 18 -9.52 -10.13 -4.90
CA ALA A 18 -10.35 -8.96 -4.65
C ALA A 18 -11.16 -8.62 -5.90
N LEU A 19 -12.47 -8.58 -5.75
CA LEU A 19 -13.41 -8.21 -6.81
C LEU A 19 -13.69 -6.71 -6.71
N TYR A 20 -13.63 -6.03 -7.84
CA TYR A 20 -14.07 -4.65 -7.99
C TYR A 20 -14.96 -4.52 -9.22
N ASP A 21 -15.81 -3.51 -9.24
CA ASP A 21 -16.70 -3.20 -10.35
C ASP A 21 -16.21 -1.91 -11.03
N SER A 22 -15.68 -2.02 -12.24
CA SER A 22 -15.21 -0.87 -13.01
C SER A 22 -16.30 0.08 -13.51
N SER A 23 -17.57 -0.32 -13.42
CA SER A 23 -18.73 0.52 -13.72
C SER A 23 -19.20 1.34 -12.52
N GLU A 24 -18.84 0.93 -11.30
CA GLU A 24 -19.02 1.72 -10.09
C GLU A 24 -18.03 2.89 -10.03
N GLY A 25 -18.39 3.98 -9.33
CA GLY A 25 -17.53 5.16 -9.15
C GLY A 25 -17.82 6.29 -10.14
N LYS A 26 -17.52 7.53 -9.72
CA LYS A 26 -17.70 8.73 -10.55
C LYS A 26 -16.46 9.01 -11.40
N ASP A 27 -16.64 9.52 -12.62
CA ASP A 27 -15.56 10.09 -13.43
C ASP A 27 -14.74 11.08 -12.59
N LYS A 28 -13.47 10.77 -12.28
CA LYS A 28 -12.60 11.66 -11.52
C LYS A 28 -11.89 12.63 -12.46
N LYS A 29 -12.32 13.89 -12.47
CA LYS A 29 -11.55 14.95 -13.13
C LYS A 29 -10.47 15.47 -12.19
N MET A 30 -9.26 14.89 -12.25
CA MET A 30 -8.10 15.45 -11.54
C MET A 30 -7.41 16.51 -12.39
N GLY A 31 -7.72 17.78 -12.14
CA GLY A 31 -6.87 18.87 -12.63
C GLY A 31 -5.69 19.03 -11.69
N GLU A 32 -4.53 18.50 -12.06
CA GLU A 32 -3.29 18.84 -11.36
C GLU A 32 -2.76 20.19 -11.86
N TYR A 33 -2.37 21.04 -10.91
CA TYR A 33 -1.67 22.28 -11.20
C TYR A 33 -0.18 21.98 -11.19
N PHE A 34 0.44 22.05 -12.36
CA PHE A 34 1.89 22.01 -12.45
C PHE A 34 2.42 23.41 -12.68
N GLU A 35 3.10 23.97 -11.68
CA GLU A 35 4.01 25.08 -11.89
C GLU A 35 5.39 24.48 -12.17
N ASN A 36 5.87 24.58 -13.41
CA ASN A 36 7.30 24.53 -13.68
C ASN A 36 7.86 25.91 -13.31
N PRO A 37 8.62 26.06 -12.22
CA PRO A 37 9.08 27.37 -11.75
C PRO A 37 10.02 28.08 -12.74
N HIS A 38 10.57 27.36 -13.73
CA HIS A 38 11.55 27.88 -14.70
C HIS A 38 11.01 28.19 -16.09
N ALA A 39 9.76 27.84 -16.38
CA ALA A 39 9.18 28.12 -17.69
C ALA A 39 8.48 29.49 -17.78
N GLY A 40 8.17 30.15 -16.65
CA GLY A 40 7.37 31.37 -16.67
C GLY A 40 5.95 31.19 -17.26
N VAL A 41 5.54 29.95 -17.53
CA VAL A 41 4.24 29.59 -18.09
C VAL A 41 3.43 28.90 -17.01
N ARG A 42 2.42 29.61 -16.48
CA ARG A 42 1.34 28.97 -15.71
C ARG A 42 0.45 28.19 -16.66
N GLY A 43 0.74 26.90 -16.83
CA GLY A 43 -0.12 26.00 -17.56
C GLY A 43 -1.12 25.32 -16.62
N LYS A 44 -2.42 25.59 -16.76
CA LYS A 44 -3.43 24.71 -16.18
C LYS A 44 -3.60 23.53 -17.13
N GLN A 45 -3.05 22.37 -16.79
CA GLN A 45 -3.33 21.17 -17.56
C GLN A 45 -4.45 20.38 -16.86
N LYS A 46 -5.66 20.49 -17.40
CA LYS A 46 -6.75 19.60 -17.00
C LYS A 46 -6.47 18.22 -17.58
N VAL A 47 -6.03 17.30 -16.74
CA VAL A 47 -6.05 15.88 -17.09
C VAL A 47 -7.41 15.32 -16.64
N ILE A 48 -8.08 14.56 -17.51
CA ILE A 48 -9.29 13.83 -17.14
C ILE A 48 -8.84 12.38 -17.00
N LEU A 49 -8.90 11.83 -15.79
CA LEU A 49 -8.43 10.48 -15.52
C LEU A 49 -9.57 9.61 -15.01
N SER A 50 -9.85 8.59 -15.82
CA SER A 50 -10.77 7.47 -15.62
C SER A 50 -12.28 7.76 -15.50
N LYS A 51 -13.03 6.85 -16.13
CA LYS A 51 -14.41 6.54 -15.82
C LYS A 51 -14.40 5.34 -14.87
N GLY A 52 -15.12 5.44 -13.75
CA GLY A 52 -15.31 4.34 -12.80
C GLY A 52 -14.07 3.90 -12.02
N ASN A 53 -14.26 2.86 -11.21
CA ASN A 53 -13.25 2.27 -10.34
C ASN A 53 -12.19 1.51 -11.16
N ARG A 54 -10.98 1.49 -10.63
CA ARG A 54 -9.83 0.74 -11.17
C ARG A 54 -9.30 -0.23 -10.13
N SER A 55 -8.42 -1.15 -10.54
CA SER A 55 -7.73 -2.05 -9.60
C SER A 55 -6.98 -1.29 -8.48
N ASP A 56 -6.56 -0.05 -8.75
CA ASP A 56 -5.87 0.86 -7.84
C ASP A 56 -6.75 2.04 -7.35
N GLN A 57 -8.05 2.00 -7.64
CA GLN A 57 -9.02 3.02 -7.24
C GLN A 57 -10.35 2.33 -6.90
N ASN A 58 -10.37 1.68 -5.74
CA ASN A 58 -11.55 1.05 -5.13
C ASN A 58 -11.30 0.93 -3.61
N LEU A 59 -12.35 0.68 -2.82
CA LEU A 59 -12.25 0.63 -1.35
C LEU A 59 -11.30 -0.48 -0.84
N ILE A 60 -11.15 -1.58 -1.58
CA ILE A 60 -10.21 -2.65 -1.20
C ILE A 60 -8.78 -2.13 -1.30
N PHE A 61 -8.40 -1.51 -2.41
CA PHE A 61 -7.06 -0.93 -2.59
C PHE A 61 -6.82 0.27 -1.66
N GLU A 62 -7.81 1.15 -1.54
CA GLU A 62 -7.68 2.38 -0.77
C GLU A 62 -7.53 2.13 0.74
N ALA A 63 -8.14 1.06 1.27
CA ALA A 63 -8.23 0.85 2.71
C ALA A 63 -7.96 -0.59 3.20
N LEU A 64 -8.36 -1.63 2.46
CA LEU A 64 -8.35 -3.02 2.96
C LEU A 64 -7.06 -3.79 2.65
N GLU A 65 -6.37 -3.47 1.56
CA GLU A 65 -5.14 -4.15 1.17
C GLU A 65 -4.00 -3.91 2.17
N MET A 66 -3.91 -2.72 2.77
CA MET A 66 -2.89 -2.45 3.79
C MET A 66 -3.02 -3.39 5.02
N PRO A 67 -4.20 -3.54 5.66
CA PRO A 67 -4.40 -4.54 6.70
C PRO A 67 -4.11 -5.98 6.25
N LEU A 68 -4.40 -6.32 5.00
CA LEU A 68 -4.06 -7.62 4.42
C LEU A 68 -2.55 -7.81 4.31
N ASN A 69 -1.83 -6.83 3.78
CA ASN A 69 -0.37 -6.85 3.71
C ASN A 69 0.24 -6.96 5.11
N TYR A 70 -0.32 -6.25 6.10
CA TYR A 70 0.09 -6.38 7.50
C TYR A 70 -0.04 -7.82 8.00
N LEU A 71 -1.14 -8.51 7.66
CA LEU A 71 -1.37 -9.92 7.99
C LEU A 71 -0.65 -10.89 7.03
N GLY A 72 0.28 -10.40 6.22
CA GLY A 72 1.08 -11.23 5.33
C GLY A 72 0.35 -11.67 4.06
N MET A 73 -0.85 -11.18 3.75
CA MET A 73 -1.60 -11.54 2.55
C MET A 73 -1.22 -10.63 1.37
N LYS A 74 -1.42 -11.13 0.15
CA LYS A 74 -1.26 -10.38 -1.10
C LYS A 74 -2.55 -10.42 -1.92
N VAL A 75 -2.86 -9.33 -2.62
CA VAL A 75 -4.13 -9.15 -3.31
C VAL A 75 -3.94 -9.21 -4.81
N THR A 76 -4.82 -9.94 -5.49
CA THR A 76 -5.00 -9.88 -6.94
C THR A 76 -6.38 -9.31 -7.23
N TYR A 77 -6.44 -8.28 -8.07
CA TYR A 77 -7.69 -7.62 -8.43
C TYR A 77 -8.31 -8.26 -9.66
N TRP A 78 -9.63 -8.40 -9.64
CA TRP A 78 -10.42 -8.90 -10.74
C TRP A 78 -11.63 -8.00 -10.95
N ASP A 79 -11.77 -7.49 -12.17
CA ASP A 79 -12.93 -6.69 -12.53
C ASP A 79 -14.08 -7.62 -12.92
N VAL A 80 -15.21 -7.50 -12.24
CA VAL A 80 -16.40 -8.30 -12.49
C VAL A 80 -17.00 -8.04 -13.88
N ASN A 81 -16.63 -6.94 -14.54
CA ASN A 81 -17.09 -6.57 -15.88
C ASN A 81 -16.20 -7.08 -17.02
N GLN A 82 -15.15 -7.86 -16.76
CA GLN A 82 -14.29 -8.44 -17.81
C GLN A 82 -15.00 -9.51 -18.68
N GLY A 83 -16.22 -9.91 -18.33
CA GLY A 83 -17.01 -10.90 -19.07
C GLY A 83 -16.65 -12.35 -18.78
N HIS A 84 -15.71 -12.61 -17.86
CA HIS A 84 -15.44 -13.95 -17.34
C HIS A 84 -14.93 -13.90 -15.88
N PHE A 85 -15.05 -15.03 -15.19
CA PHE A 85 -14.50 -15.22 -13.85
C PHE A 85 -13.43 -16.32 -13.85
N PRO A 86 -12.50 -16.33 -12.88
CA PRO A 86 -11.46 -17.35 -12.81
C PRO A 86 -12.06 -18.75 -12.61
N SER A 87 -11.50 -19.73 -13.30
CA SER A 87 -11.87 -21.15 -13.18
C SER A 87 -11.52 -21.72 -11.81
N SER A 88 -12.13 -22.86 -11.44
CA SER A 88 -11.82 -23.55 -10.18
C SER A 88 -10.33 -23.92 -10.03
N ILE A 89 -9.60 -24.11 -11.14
CA ILE A 89 -8.16 -24.38 -11.17
C ILE A 89 -7.37 -23.13 -10.80
N GLU A 90 -7.63 -22.01 -11.47
CA GLU A 90 -7.02 -20.71 -11.13
C GLU A 90 -7.31 -20.33 -9.69
N MET A 91 -8.50 -20.68 -9.21
CA MET A 91 -8.93 -20.40 -7.86
C MET A 91 -8.25 -21.25 -6.78
N LYS A 92 -7.46 -22.27 -7.13
CA LYS A 92 -6.76 -23.11 -6.13
C LYS A 92 -5.72 -22.33 -5.32
N LYS A 93 -5.09 -21.31 -5.91
CA LYS A 93 -4.05 -20.51 -5.23
C LYS A 93 -4.63 -19.56 -4.17
N TYR A 94 -5.87 -19.10 -4.35
CA TYR A 94 -6.47 -18.13 -3.45
C TYR A 94 -6.97 -18.77 -2.15
N ARG A 95 -6.74 -18.05 -1.04
CA ARG A 95 -7.26 -18.37 0.28
C ARG A 95 -8.72 -17.98 0.43
N ALA A 96 -9.10 -16.83 -0.16
CA ALA A 96 -10.43 -16.26 -0.07
C ALA A 96 -10.74 -15.37 -1.28
N VAL A 97 -12.02 -15.13 -1.48
CA VAL A 97 -12.59 -14.09 -2.35
C VAL A 97 -13.07 -12.95 -1.47
N MET A 98 -12.83 -11.71 -1.89
CA MET A 98 -13.34 -10.51 -1.24
C MET A 98 -14.08 -9.63 -2.23
N SER A 99 -15.18 -9.02 -1.79
CA SER A 99 -15.85 -7.94 -2.49
C SER A 99 -16.09 -6.76 -1.54
N TRP A 100 -16.03 -5.56 -2.11
CA TRP A 100 -16.45 -4.35 -1.42
C TRP A 100 -17.09 -3.36 -2.42
N PHE A 101 -18.36 -3.60 -2.70
CA PHE A 101 -19.15 -2.80 -3.64
C PHE A 101 -19.89 -1.68 -2.91
N GLU A 102 -20.02 -0.54 -3.59
CA GLU A 102 -20.74 0.62 -3.07
C GLU A 102 -22.25 0.52 -3.34
N ASP A 103 -22.65 -0.21 -4.39
CA ASP A 103 -24.03 -0.50 -4.71
C ASP A 103 -24.24 -1.98 -5.16
N ASN A 104 -25.43 -2.29 -5.67
CA ASN A 104 -25.79 -3.64 -6.13
C ASN A 104 -26.01 -3.69 -7.66
N ILE A 105 -25.48 -2.72 -8.39
CA ILE A 105 -25.60 -2.57 -9.83
C ILE A 105 -24.31 -3.11 -10.46
N MET A 106 -24.46 -4.19 -11.23
CA MET A 106 -23.36 -4.83 -11.94
C MET A 106 -23.83 -5.19 -13.35
N THR A 107 -22.90 -5.29 -14.30
CA THR A 107 -23.18 -5.71 -15.68
C THR A 107 -23.80 -7.12 -15.78
N ASP A 108 -23.25 -8.11 -15.06
CA ASP A 108 -23.75 -9.50 -15.08
C ASP A 108 -23.84 -10.11 -13.66
N PRO A 109 -24.86 -9.71 -12.88
CA PRO A 109 -25.03 -10.19 -11.51
C PRO A 109 -25.35 -11.68 -11.42
N HIS A 110 -25.89 -12.30 -12.49
CA HIS A 110 -26.20 -13.73 -12.52
C HIS A 110 -24.92 -14.55 -12.62
N ALA A 111 -24.04 -14.26 -13.60
CA ALA A 111 -22.77 -14.96 -13.74
C ALA A 111 -21.90 -14.81 -12.49
N TYR A 112 -21.83 -13.61 -11.92
CA TYR A 112 -21.16 -13.34 -10.65
C TYR A 112 -21.71 -14.20 -9.50
N GLY A 113 -23.03 -14.18 -9.30
CA GLY A 113 -23.69 -14.91 -8.23
C GLY A 113 -23.46 -16.42 -8.33
N GLN A 114 -23.63 -17.00 -9.53
CA GLN A 114 -23.35 -18.41 -9.79
C GLN A 114 -21.89 -18.78 -9.53
N TRP A 115 -20.96 -17.93 -9.95
CA TRP A 115 -19.54 -18.14 -9.70
C TRP A 115 -19.22 -18.09 -8.19
N LEU A 116 -19.80 -17.14 -7.45
CA LEU A 116 -19.59 -17.01 -6.00
C LEU A 116 -20.16 -18.21 -5.23
N ILE A 117 -21.34 -18.69 -5.62
CA ILE A 117 -21.95 -19.92 -5.14
C ILE A 117 -21.01 -21.11 -5.34
N GLN A 118 -20.35 -21.21 -6.50
CA GLN A 118 -19.39 -22.27 -6.79
C GLN A 118 -18.16 -22.18 -5.87
N GLN A 119 -17.66 -20.97 -5.56
CA GLN A 119 -16.56 -20.81 -4.62
C GLN A 119 -16.91 -21.31 -3.21
N LEU A 120 -18.12 -20.99 -2.74
CA LEU A 120 -18.64 -21.47 -1.46
C LEU A 120 -18.82 -23.00 -1.46
N LYS A 121 -19.31 -23.61 -2.56
CA LYS A 121 -19.42 -25.07 -2.69
C LYS A 121 -18.06 -25.77 -2.62
N GLU A 122 -17.01 -25.13 -3.14
CA GLU A 122 -15.63 -25.65 -3.10
C GLU A 122 -14.90 -25.35 -1.78
N GLY A 123 -15.61 -24.83 -0.76
CA GLY A 123 -15.05 -24.59 0.56
C GLY A 123 -14.19 -23.32 0.64
N ARG A 124 -14.20 -22.46 -0.38
CA ARG A 124 -13.46 -21.19 -0.35
C ARG A 124 -14.19 -20.17 0.49
N LYS A 125 -13.41 -19.39 1.23
CA LYS A 125 -13.93 -18.30 2.06
C LYS A 125 -14.35 -17.13 1.18
N VAL A 126 -15.50 -16.54 1.48
CA VAL A 126 -16.04 -15.35 0.83
C VAL A 126 -16.26 -14.27 1.87
N ILE A 127 -15.74 -13.08 1.60
CA ILE A 127 -15.82 -11.93 2.49
C ILE A 127 -16.53 -10.81 1.73
N ILE A 128 -17.69 -10.42 2.24
CA ILE A 128 -18.51 -9.36 1.66
C ILE A 128 -18.49 -8.20 2.64
N LEU A 129 -17.89 -7.09 2.21
CA LEU A 129 -17.97 -5.81 2.89
C LEU A 129 -18.92 -4.92 2.08
N GLY A 130 -19.90 -4.32 2.73
CA GLY A 130 -20.89 -3.52 2.03
C GLY A 130 -21.93 -4.37 1.31
N GLU A 131 -22.15 -4.02 0.05
CA GLU A 131 -23.19 -4.60 -0.79
C GLU A 131 -22.71 -5.91 -1.43
N VAL A 132 -23.66 -6.80 -1.75
CA VAL A 132 -23.34 -8.12 -2.34
C VAL A 132 -22.94 -8.02 -3.81
N GLY A 133 -23.32 -6.93 -4.50
CA GLY A 133 -23.04 -6.69 -5.92
C GLY A 133 -24.08 -7.28 -6.87
N ALA A 134 -25.19 -7.80 -6.34
CA ALA A 134 -26.32 -8.29 -7.12
C ALA A 134 -27.61 -7.82 -6.46
N ALA A 135 -28.71 -7.74 -7.20
CA ALA A 135 -30.02 -7.47 -6.61
C ALA A 135 -30.22 -8.40 -5.40
N PRO A 136 -30.30 -7.89 -4.16
CA PRO A 136 -30.21 -8.75 -2.99
C PRO A 136 -31.36 -9.75 -2.85
N ASP A 137 -32.48 -9.48 -3.50
CA ASP A 137 -33.64 -10.37 -3.58
C ASP A 137 -33.58 -11.40 -4.72
N SER A 138 -32.52 -11.39 -5.52
CA SER A 138 -32.25 -12.44 -6.51
C SER A 138 -32.07 -13.81 -5.84
N GLU A 139 -32.34 -14.86 -6.60
CA GLU A 139 -32.16 -16.24 -6.14
C GLU A 139 -30.69 -16.50 -5.78
N GLU A 140 -29.77 -15.97 -6.58
CA GLU A 140 -28.33 -16.12 -6.39
C GLU A 140 -27.83 -15.44 -5.12
N ALA A 141 -28.20 -14.18 -4.89
CA ALA A 141 -27.79 -13.46 -3.68
C ALA A 141 -28.30 -14.19 -2.43
N ARG A 142 -29.55 -14.66 -2.44
CA ARG A 142 -30.12 -15.47 -1.35
C ARG A 142 -29.38 -16.80 -1.14
N ASP A 143 -28.98 -17.49 -2.22
CA ASP A 143 -28.20 -18.74 -2.09
C ASP A 143 -26.78 -18.47 -1.57
N VAL A 144 -26.14 -17.35 -1.94
CA VAL A 144 -24.86 -16.91 -1.36
C VAL A 144 -24.99 -16.74 0.16
N PHE A 145 -25.97 -15.94 0.64
CA PHE A 145 -26.22 -15.77 2.07
C PHE A 145 -26.51 -17.11 2.75
N LYS A 146 -27.39 -17.92 2.17
CA LYS A 146 -27.75 -19.25 2.71
C LYS A 146 -26.54 -20.15 2.88
N ARG A 147 -25.63 -20.20 1.90
CA ARG A 147 -24.39 -20.99 1.95
C ARG A 147 -23.40 -20.48 2.98
N MET A 148 -23.41 -19.19 3.26
CA MET A 148 -22.67 -18.60 4.38
C MET A 148 -23.34 -18.85 5.74
N GLY A 149 -24.49 -19.53 5.78
CA GLY A 149 -25.25 -19.78 7.01
C GLY A 149 -26.02 -18.56 7.49
N LEU A 150 -26.43 -17.69 6.55
CA LEU A 150 -27.16 -16.46 6.77
C LEU A 150 -28.52 -16.53 6.07
N GLU A 151 -29.51 -15.84 6.61
CA GLU A 151 -30.82 -15.65 5.99
C GLU A 151 -30.97 -14.19 5.60
N TRP A 152 -31.23 -13.95 4.31
CA TRP A 152 -31.65 -12.66 3.79
C TRP A 152 -33.16 -12.48 3.95
N LYS A 153 -33.58 -11.50 4.74
CA LYS A 153 -34.99 -11.16 4.95
C LYS A 153 -35.43 -9.88 4.26
N GLY A 154 -34.50 -9.05 3.81
CA GLY A 154 -34.82 -7.83 3.06
C GLY A 154 -33.70 -6.79 3.02
N GLY A 155 -33.88 -5.82 2.12
CA GLY A 155 -32.91 -4.76 1.85
C GLY A 155 -32.71 -3.75 2.97
N LYS A 156 -31.85 -2.78 2.67
CA LYS A 156 -31.49 -1.65 3.52
C LYS A 156 -32.74 -0.86 3.94
N LYS A 157 -32.86 -0.60 5.23
CA LYS A 157 -33.88 0.28 5.82
C LYS A 157 -33.20 1.43 6.56
N GLU A 158 -33.66 2.64 6.30
CA GLU A 158 -33.26 3.82 7.06
C GLU A 158 -34.25 4.03 8.21
N SER A 159 -33.75 4.04 9.44
CA SER A 159 -34.59 4.32 10.61
C SER A 159 -33.80 5.15 11.63
N PRO A 160 -33.30 6.33 11.22
CA PRO A 160 -32.52 7.19 12.10
C PRO A 160 -33.32 7.48 13.38
N TRP A 161 -32.62 7.52 14.52
CA TRP A 161 -33.18 7.73 15.87
C TRP A 161 -34.01 6.58 16.47
N ARG A 162 -34.50 5.65 15.64
CA ARG A 162 -35.31 4.50 16.09
C ARG A 162 -34.52 3.20 16.16
N LEU A 163 -33.28 3.17 15.70
CA LEU A 163 -32.39 2.01 15.83
C LEU A 163 -31.81 1.89 17.24
N GLU A 164 -31.70 0.65 17.67
CA GLU A 164 -31.08 0.22 18.90
C GLU A 164 -30.06 -0.89 18.58
N ILE A 165 -28.82 -0.70 19.03
CA ILE A 165 -27.80 -1.75 18.98
C ILE A 165 -28.10 -2.74 20.11
N THR A 166 -28.50 -3.97 19.77
CA THR A 166 -28.87 -5.02 20.74
C THR A 166 -27.69 -5.88 21.15
N LYS A 167 -26.66 -5.96 20.31
CA LYS A 167 -25.42 -6.68 20.57
C LYS A 167 -24.27 -5.93 19.93
N LYS A 168 -23.16 -5.78 20.65
CA LYS A 168 -21.93 -5.16 20.16
C LYS A 168 -20.70 -5.74 20.83
N VAL A 169 -19.68 -6.07 20.04
CA VAL A 169 -18.32 -6.36 20.51
C VAL A 169 -17.43 -5.16 20.15
N SER A 170 -17.30 -4.19 21.06
CA SER A 170 -16.68 -2.89 20.73
C SER A 170 -15.29 -2.97 20.12
N GLN A 171 -14.43 -3.92 20.54
CA GLN A 171 -13.10 -4.09 19.93
C GLN A 171 -13.13 -4.44 18.43
N MET A 172 -14.25 -5.00 17.94
CA MET A 172 -14.45 -5.37 16.54
C MET A 172 -15.11 -4.26 15.71
N VAL A 173 -16.00 -3.45 16.30
CA VAL A 173 -16.89 -2.56 15.53
C VAL A 173 -16.86 -1.09 15.95
N GLU A 174 -16.01 -0.74 16.90
CA GLU A 174 -15.72 0.65 17.29
C GLU A 174 -14.20 0.88 17.31
N PHE A 175 -13.53 0.55 16.20
CA PHE A 175 -12.08 0.54 16.12
C PHE A 175 -11.47 1.95 16.24
N GLU A 176 -11.82 2.85 15.33
CA GLU A 176 -11.38 4.26 15.37
C GLU A 176 -12.52 5.20 15.73
N ARG A 177 -13.77 4.76 15.55
CA ARG A 177 -14.96 5.57 15.81
C ARG A 177 -16.07 4.79 16.51
N SER A 178 -16.60 5.36 17.59
CA SER A 178 -17.77 4.82 18.30
C SER A 178 -19.10 5.07 17.56
N PHE A 179 -20.17 4.34 17.92
CA PHE A 179 -21.49 4.47 17.29
C PHE A 179 -22.40 5.57 17.86
N SER A 180 -21.90 6.45 18.74
CA SER A 180 -22.69 7.42 19.52
C SER A 180 -23.65 8.28 18.68
N ASN A 181 -24.91 7.82 18.55
CA ASN A 181 -26.01 8.40 17.75
C ASN A 181 -25.77 8.48 16.24
N GLU A 182 -24.96 7.58 15.68
CA GLU A 182 -24.57 7.64 14.26
C GLU A 182 -25.14 6.51 13.40
N VAL A 183 -25.77 5.50 13.99
CA VAL A 183 -26.36 4.40 13.23
C VAL A 183 -27.67 4.86 12.59
N LYS A 184 -27.68 4.95 11.26
CA LYS A 184 -28.83 5.42 10.48
C LYS A 184 -29.61 4.29 9.80
N ASN A 185 -28.89 3.24 9.43
CA ASN A 185 -29.34 2.23 8.48
C ASN A 185 -29.04 0.82 8.98
N TYR A 186 -29.81 -0.15 8.51
CA TYR A 186 -29.57 -1.57 8.78
C TYR A 186 -30.03 -2.42 7.60
N VAL A 187 -29.48 -3.63 7.47
CA VAL A 187 -29.85 -4.60 6.44
C VAL A 187 -30.50 -5.80 7.13
N GLN A 188 -31.56 -6.36 6.55
CA GLN A 188 -32.31 -7.41 7.23
C GLN A 188 -31.67 -8.78 7.02
N VAL A 189 -30.47 -8.99 7.56
CA VAL A 189 -29.75 -10.27 7.56
C VAL A 189 -29.83 -10.92 8.94
N LYS A 190 -30.01 -12.23 8.98
CA LYS A 190 -30.03 -13.03 10.21
C LYS A 190 -29.01 -14.15 10.15
N SER A 191 -28.23 -14.35 11.20
CA SER A 191 -27.40 -15.54 11.32
C SER A 191 -28.24 -16.79 11.62
N GLN A 192 -28.06 -17.85 10.84
CA GLN A 192 -28.79 -19.12 10.99
C GLN A 192 -27.91 -20.27 11.47
N ASN A 193 -26.58 -20.16 11.34
CA ASN A 193 -25.65 -21.21 11.76
C ASN A 193 -25.10 -20.92 13.17
N PRO A 194 -25.19 -21.88 14.13
CA PRO A 194 -24.65 -21.69 15.48
C PRO A 194 -23.12 -21.54 15.55
N GLN A 195 -22.39 -21.91 14.49
CA GLN A 195 -20.94 -21.67 14.38
C GLN A 195 -20.60 -20.24 13.96
N ASN A 196 -21.58 -19.46 13.51
CA ASN A 196 -21.37 -18.06 13.20
C ASN A 196 -21.14 -17.25 14.47
N LYS A 197 -20.25 -16.27 14.39
CA LYS A 197 -19.99 -15.31 15.45
C LYS A 197 -20.51 -13.95 15.00
N VAL A 198 -21.61 -13.53 15.62
CA VAL A 198 -22.20 -12.20 15.42
C VAL A 198 -21.51 -11.19 16.33
N TYR A 199 -20.97 -10.11 15.77
CA TYR A 199 -20.31 -9.03 16.49
C TYR A 199 -21.18 -7.81 16.71
N LEU A 200 -22.15 -7.59 15.82
CA LEU A 200 -23.07 -6.47 15.90
C LEU A 200 -24.45 -6.91 15.43
N SER A 201 -25.45 -6.58 16.23
CA SER A 201 -26.86 -6.73 15.88
C SER A 201 -27.61 -5.44 16.22
N VAL A 202 -28.59 -5.12 15.40
CA VAL A 202 -29.46 -3.94 15.57
C VAL A 202 -30.92 -4.33 15.46
N LYS A 203 -31.80 -3.53 16.04
CA LYS A 203 -33.25 -3.62 15.84
C LYS A 203 -33.85 -2.23 15.78
N GLU A 204 -35.05 -2.12 15.21
CA GLU A 204 -35.90 -0.96 15.49
C GLU A 204 -36.48 -1.09 16.90
N ARG A 205 -36.53 0.00 17.67
CA ARG A 205 -37.06 0.02 19.05
C ARG A 205 -38.49 -0.50 19.16
N SER A 206 -39.30 -0.32 18.10
CA SER A 206 -40.68 -0.83 18.01
C SER A 206 -40.78 -2.28 17.55
N SER A 207 -39.67 -2.88 17.10
CA SER A 207 -39.61 -4.26 16.62
C SER A 207 -39.06 -5.20 17.68
N LEU A 208 -39.58 -6.43 17.72
CA LEU A 208 -38.96 -7.53 18.47
C LEU A 208 -37.87 -8.23 17.65
N GLU A 209 -37.84 -8.01 16.34
CA GLU A 209 -36.87 -8.64 15.45
C GLU A 209 -35.58 -7.81 15.36
N SER A 210 -34.46 -8.48 15.63
CA SER A 210 -33.10 -7.95 15.45
C SER A 210 -32.41 -8.54 14.22
N PHE A 211 -31.53 -7.78 13.59
CA PHE A 211 -30.75 -8.18 12.42
C PHE A 211 -29.25 -8.08 12.73
N ASP A 212 -28.47 -8.94 12.10
CA ASP A 212 -27.05 -9.13 12.35
C ASP A 212 -26.24 -8.45 11.22
N GLU A 213 -25.41 -7.48 11.59
CA GLU A 213 -24.79 -6.55 10.63
C GLU A 213 -23.29 -6.80 10.44
N VAL A 214 -22.65 -7.44 11.42
CA VAL A 214 -21.23 -7.82 11.37
C VAL A 214 -21.09 -9.24 11.86
N ILE A 215 -20.72 -10.15 10.95
CA ILE A 215 -20.80 -11.60 11.16
C ILE A 215 -19.54 -12.28 10.60
N LYS A 216 -18.92 -13.14 11.41
CA LYS A 216 -17.95 -14.14 10.94
C LYS A 216 -18.64 -15.49 10.80
N THR A 217 -18.43 -16.16 9.69
CA THR A 217 -18.98 -17.49 9.38
C THR A 217 -17.83 -18.47 9.15
N PRO A 218 -18.07 -19.80 9.18
CA PRO A 218 -17.07 -20.78 8.74
C PRO A 218 -16.64 -20.57 7.27
N MET A 219 -17.53 -20.00 6.46
CA MET A 219 -17.34 -19.74 5.03
C MET A 219 -16.83 -18.34 4.73
N GLY A 220 -16.41 -17.56 5.73
CA GLY A 220 -15.86 -16.22 5.54
C GLY A 220 -16.51 -15.18 6.46
N GLY A 221 -17.02 -14.08 5.90
CA GLY A 221 -17.59 -13.01 6.71
C GLY A 221 -18.48 -12.05 5.92
N TYR A 222 -19.41 -11.41 6.62
CA TYR A 222 -20.31 -10.39 6.09
C TYR A 222 -20.31 -9.17 7.01
N VAL A 223 -20.17 -7.98 6.43
CA VAL A 223 -20.22 -6.70 7.13
C VAL A 223 -21.05 -5.75 6.29
N ALA A 224 -22.20 -5.32 6.79
CA ALA A 224 -23.03 -4.34 6.09
C ALA A 224 -22.35 -2.96 6.01
N GLN A 225 -22.61 -2.23 4.91
CA GLN A 225 -21.85 -1.02 4.52
C GLN A 225 -21.72 0.02 5.64
N GLU A 226 -22.83 0.33 6.31
CA GLU A 226 -22.89 1.33 7.41
C GLU A 226 -21.94 1.03 8.58
N TYR A 227 -21.52 -0.21 8.73
CA TYR A 227 -20.72 -0.71 9.85
C TYR A 227 -19.27 -1.00 9.47
N THR A 228 -18.89 -0.77 8.20
CA THR A 228 -17.50 -0.89 7.74
C THR A 228 -16.67 0.32 8.18
N PHE A 229 -17.04 1.52 7.74
CA PHE A 229 -16.41 2.79 8.08
C PHE A 229 -17.44 3.92 8.22
N TYR A 230 -16.99 5.02 8.83
CA TYR A 230 -17.69 6.29 8.84
C TYR A 230 -17.13 7.18 7.75
N GLU A 231 -18.00 7.92 7.07
CA GLU A 231 -17.63 8.98 6.13
C GLU A 231 -18.41 10.26 6.43
N ASP A 232 -17.68 11.36 6.64
CA ASP A 232 -18.26 12.69 6.70
C ASP A 232 -18.68 13.13 5.29
N GLN A 233 -19.96 13.41 5.13
CA GLN A 233 -20.55 13.73 3.82
C GLN A 233 -20.14 15.10 3.28
N ASN A 234 -19.63 15.99 4.11
CA ASN A 234 -19.20 17.33 3.71
C ASN A 234 -17.71 17.35 3.33
N THR A 235 -16.88 16.65 4.09
CA THR A 235 -15.41 16.67 3.91
C THR A 235 -14.86 15.44 3.19
N GLY A 236 -15.64 14.35 3.08
CA GLY A 236 -15.16 13.06 2.58
C GLY A 236 -14.21 12.35 3.54
N PHE A 237 -14.12 12.82 4.79
CA PHE A 237 -13.26 12.27 5.82
C PHE A 237 -13.73 10.88 6.24
N LYS A 238 -12.81 9.91 6.32
CA LYS A 238 -13.11 8.50 6.59
C LYS A 238 -12.41 7.99 7.85
N GLN A 239 -13.11 7.16 8.61
CA GLN A 239 -12.56 6.42 9.76
C GLN A 239 -13.14 5.01 9.85
N TRP A 240 -12.31 4.05 10.25
CA TRP A 240 -12.76 2.68 10.46
C TRP A 240 -13.73 2.54 11.63
N ARG A 241 -14.87 1.87 11.38
CA ARG A 241 -15.73 1.32 12.43
C ARG A 241 -15.33 -0.11 12.72
N LEU A 242 -15.35 -0.94 11.69
CA LEU A 242 -14.80 -2.29 11.73
C LEU A 242 -13.31 -2.24 12.07
N ASN A 243 -12.84 -3.13 12.93
CA ASN A 243 -11.42 -3.36 13.14
C ASN A 243 -10.91 -4.29 12.03
N PRO A 244 -10.26 -3.78 10.97
CA PRO A 244 -9.91 -4.60 9.82
C PRO A 244 -8.87 -5.67 10.20
N PHE A 245 -7.96 -5.36 11.12
CA PHE A 245 -6.93 -6.31 11.56
C PHE A 245 -7.54 -7.52 12.28
N LEU A 246 -8.43 -7.29 13.26
CA LEU A 246 -9.08 -8.37 14.00
C LEU A 246 -10.05 -9.15 13.11
N PHE A 247 -10.85 -8.47 12.31
CA PHE A 247 -11.83 -9.11 11.44
C PHE A 247 -11.14 -10.03 10.43
N LEU A 248 -10.12 -9.53 9.73
CA LEU A 248 -9.40 -10.31 8.73
C LEU A 248 -8.59 -11.45 9.35
N GLU A 249 -7.96 -11.26 10.52
CA GLU A 249 -7.26 -12.34 11.24
C GLU A 249 -8.22 -13.49 11.58
N GLU A 250 -9.40 -13.17 12.14
CA GLU A 250 -10.40 -14.17 12.53
C GLU A 250 -11.06 -14.84 11.33
N VAL A 251 -11.40 -14.08 10.28
CA VAL A 251 -12.09 -14.62 9.11
C VAL A 251 -11.15 -15.47 8.25
N LEU A 252 -9.87 -15.12 8.15
CA LEU A 252 -8.89 -15.87 7.35
C LEU A 252 -8.18 -16.99 8.13
N ASP A 253 -8.52 -17.20 9.41
CA ASP A 253 -7.86 -18.13 10.34
C ASP A 253 -6.34 -17.91 10.37
N LEU A 254 -5.92 -16.67 10.58
CA LEU A 254 -4.50 -16.29 10.60
C LEU A 254 -3.90 -16.22 12.00
N LYS A 255 -4.71 -16.51 13.02
CA LYS A 255 -4.23 -16.60 14.41
C LYS A 255 -3.08 -17.62 14.50
N HIS A 256 -1.96 -17.17 15.06
CA HIS A 256 -0.71 -17.95 15.19
C HIS A 256 0.00 -18.30 13.87
N VAL A 257 -0.34 -17.68 12.74
CA VAL A 257 0.41 -17.79 11.49
C VAL A 257 1.52 -16.72 11.50
N PRO A 258 2.78 -17.04 11.13
CA PRO A 258 3.81 -16.03 10.96
C PRO A 258 3.50 -15.13 9.76
N HIS A 259 3.63 -13.82 9.96
CA HIS A 259 3.49 -12.83 8.90
C HIS A 259 4.88 -12.39 8.42
N PRO A 260 5.17 -12.38 7.11
CA PRO A 260 6.37 -11.74 6.59
C PRO A 260 6.33 -10.24 6.87
N ASP A 261 7.37 -9.70 7.48
CA ASP A 261 7.43 -8.29 7.89
C ASP A 261 8.44 -7.51 7.06
N VAL A 262 7.95 -6.48 6.36
CA VAL A 262 8.76 -5.57 5.53
C VAL A 262 9.20 -4.31 6.27
N THR A 263 8.85 -4.18 7.54
CA THR A 263 9.01 -2.93 8.31
C THR A 263 10.24 -2.95 9.23
N THR A 264 10.77 -4.14 9.48
CA THR A 264 11.78 -4.41 10.50
C THR A 264 12.96 -5.16 9.93
N LEU A 265 14.17 -4.71 10.27
CA LEU A 265 15.41 -5.40 9.98
C LEU A 265 16.28 -5.39 11.23
N GLU A 266 16.82 -6.53 11.64
CA GLU A 266 17.66 -6.66 12.83
C GLU A 266 16.99 -6.11 14.11
N GLY A 267 15.66 -6.30 14.21
CA GLY A 267 14.85 -5.80 15.32
C GLY A 267 14.66 -4.27 15.34
N LYS A 268 15.15 -3.53 14.36
CA LYS A 268 14.99 -2.08 14.24
C LYS A 268 14.03 -1.73 13.12
N ARG A 269 13.34 -0.60 13.25
CA ARG A 269 12.48 -0.10 12.18
C ARG A 269 13.35 0.29 10.98
N ILE A 270 12.99 -0.16 9.79
CA ILE A 270 13.69 0.20 8.57
C ILE A 270 13.53 1.70 8.30
N LEU A 271 14.62 2.34 7.86
CA LEU A 271 14.63 3.67 7.30
C LEU A 271 15.16 3.59 5.87
N PHE A 272 14.46 4.18 4.91
CA PHE A 272 15.02 4.46 3.59
C PHE A 272 14.62 5.86 3.11
N ILE A 273 15.43 6.43 2.24
CA ILE A 273 15.22 7.77 1.69
C ILE A 273 15.27 7.68 0.17
N HIS A 274 14.28 8.29 -0.48
CA HIS A 274 14.36 8.58 -1.90
C HIS A 274 14.07 10.04 -2.21
N VAL A 275 14.81 10.55 -3.19
CA VAL A 275 14.75 11.96 -3.62
C VAL A 275 14.46 12.02 -5.10
N ASP A 276 13.34 12.65 -5.44
CA ASP A 276 12.91 12.85 -6.81
C ASP A 276 13.60 14.06 -7.43
N GLY A 277 13.75 14.02 -8.76
CA GLY A 277 14.59 14.95 -9.50
C GLY A 277 14.08 16.38 -9.52
N ASP A 278 12.82 16.62 -9.15
CA ASP A 278 12.12 17.88 -9.35
C ASP A 278 12.78 19.06 -8.65
N GLY A 279 12.96 20.14 -9.40
CA GLY A 279 13.55 21.38 -8.91
C GLY A 279 15.05 21.30 -8.71
N PHE A 280 15.73 20.37 -9.41
CA PHE A 280 17.19 20.21 -9.32
C PHE A 280 17.93 21.53 -9.59
N ILE A 281 17.45 22.30 -10.58
CA ILE A 281 18.02 23.59 -10.99
C ILE A 281 17.23 24.82 -10.47
N ASN A 282 16.32 24.64 -9.49
CA ASN A 282 15.66 25.76 -8.82
C ASN A 282 16.67 26.71 -8.20
N VAL A 283 16.55 28.01 -8.46
CA VAL A 283 17.41 29.01 -7.82
C VAL A 283 16.93 29.17 -6.39
N SER A 284 17.81 28.87 -5.43
CA SER A 284 17.46 28.95 -4.02
C SER A 284 17.32 30.39 -3.54
N GLN A 285 16.28 30.63 -2.75
CA GLN A 285 16.06 31.89 -2.02
C GLN A 285 16.94 31.96 -0.76
N ILE A 286 17.55 30.84 -0.34
CA ILE A 286 18.41 30.76 0.84
C ILE A 286 19.78 31.38 0.55
N LYS A 287 20.37 31.05 -0.60
CA LYS A 287 21.65 31.57 -1.06
C LYS A 287 21.57 31.95 -2.53
N HIS A 288 21.74 33.24 -2.80
CA HIS A 288 21.65 33.81 -4.14
C HIS A 288 22.64 33.11 -5.11
N LYS A 289 22.18 32.75 -6.32
CA LYS A 289 22.89 32.01 -7.39
C LYS A 289 23.19 30.53 -7.13
N GLN A 290 22.76 29.94 -6.02
CA GLN A 290 22.88 28.50 -5.82
C GLN A 290 21.61 27.78 -6.26
N TYR A 291 21.77 26.58 -6.80
CA TYR A 291 20.64 25.69 -7.05
C TYR A 291 20.16 25.03 -5.76
N SER A 292 18.88 24.66 -5.70
CA SER A 292 18.31 23.92 -4.58
C SER A 292 19.03 22.57 -4.39
N SER A 293 19.52 21.95 -5.46
CA SER A 293 20.40 20.78 -5.39
C SER A 293 21.73 21.03 -4.68
N GLU A 294 22.34 22.21 -4.81
CA GLU A 294 23.54 22.59 -4.05
C GLU A 294 23.22 22.73 -2.56
N ILE A 295 22.07 23.32 -2.24
CA ILE A 295 21.62 23.42 -0.85
C ILE A 295 21.40 22.04 -0.25
N VAL A 296 20.68 21.14 -0.95
CA VAL A 296 20.41 19.77 -0.47
C VAL A 296 21.73 18.98 -0.32
N LEU A 297 22.66 19.12 -1.26
CA LEU A 297 23.99 18.50 -1.17
C LEU A 297 24.71 18.92 0.12
N GLU A 298 24.82 20.22 0.37
CA GLU A 298 25.61 20.75 1.49
C GLU A 298 24.91 20.61 2.85
N GLU A 299 23.60 20.84 2.89
CA GLU A 299 22.84 20.93 4.13
C GLU A 299 22.22 19.59 4.56
N ILE A 300 22.07 18.63 3.64
CA ILE A 300 21.48 17.32 3.93
C ILE A 300 22.48 16.21 3.64
N LEU A 301 22.86 16.00 2.38
CA LEU A 301 23.59 14.79 1.97
C LEU A 301 24.99 14.68 2.57
N ARG A 302 25.70 15.81 2.71
CA ARG A 302 27.02 15.84 3.37
C ARG A 302 26.94 15.75 4.90
N LYS A 303 25.82 16.17 5.51
CA LYS A 303 25.62 16.18 6.97
C LYS A 303 25.09 14.85 7.47
N PHE A 304 24.06 14.30 6.82
CA PHE A 304 23.43 13.04 7.17
C PHE A 304 24.01 11.91 6.32
N LYS A 305 25.11 11.30 6.79
CA LYS A 305 25.85 10.27 6.04
C LYS A 305 25.20 8.88 6.15
N ILE A 306 23.96 8.77 5.71
CA ILE A 306 23.16 7.53 5.64
C ILE A 306 22.79 7.21 4.19
N PRO A 307 22.34 6.00 3.84
CA PRO A 307 21.93 5.66 2.47
C PRO A 307 20.81 6.57 1.94
N HIS A 308 21.00 7.14 0.75
CA HIS A 308 20.00 7.89 -0.02
C HIS A 308 19.92 7.31 -1.44
N THR A 309 18.71 7.16 -1.97
CA THR A 309 18.50 6.95 -3.41
C THR A 309 18.10 8.28 -4.02
N ILE A 310 18.81 8.75 -5.03
CA ILE A 310 18.60 10.09 -5.60
C ILE A 310 18.46 9.99 -7.10
N SER A 311 17.45 10.67 -7.67
CA SER A 311 17.29 10.79 -9.11
C SER A 311 17.49 12.21 -9.62
N VAL A 312 17.55 12.33 -10.95
CA VAL A 312 17.47 13.59 -11.67
C VAL A 312 16.54 13.41 -12.86
N ILE A 313 15.88 14.49 -13.27
CA ILE A 313 15.25 14.58 -14.58
C ILE A 313 16.37 14.82 -15.59
N ALA A 314 16.56 13.92 -16.56
CA ALA A 314 17.76 13.98 -17.40
C ALA A 314 17.86 15.31 -18.17
N ALA A 315 16.74 15.83 -18.69
CA ALA A 315 16.71 17.08 -19.44
C ALA A 315 16.99 18.35 -18.61
N GLU A 316 16.87 18.31 -17.28
CA GLU A 316 17.29 19.41 -16.39
C GLU A 316 18.82 19.47 -16.21
N VAL A 317 19.52 18.38 -16.53
CA VAL A 317 20.97 18.28 -16.39
C VAL A 317 21.67 18.17 -17.75
N ASP A 318 20.95 17.80 -18.81
CA ASP A 318 21.46 17.77 -20.18
C ASP A 318 21.66 19.18 -20.76
N GLU A 319 22.91 19.49 -21.12
CA GLU A 319 23.31 20.75 -21.77
C GLU A 319 22.63 20.98 -23.14
N LYS A 320 22.04 19.96 -23.76
CA LYS A 320 21.21 20.11 -24.97
C LYS A 320 19.84 20.74 -24.69
N HIS A 321 19.42 20.75 -23.43
CA HIS A 321 18.10 21.17 -22.99
C HIS A 321 18.22 22.26 -21.90
N TYR A 322 17.82 21.95 -20.66
CA TYR A 322 17.81 22.94 -19.58
C TYR A 322 19.08 22.90 -18.72
N GLY A 323 19.92 21.88 -18.91
CA GLY A 323 21.16 21.71 -18.17
C GLY A 323 22.26 22.69 -18.56
N ASN A 324 23.25 22.80 -17.68
CA ASN A 324 24.46 23.56 -17.91
C ASN A 324 25.62 22.96 -17.09
N SER A 325 26.81 23.53 -17.24
CA SER A 325 27.99 23.00 -16.56
C SER A 325 27.90 23.07 -15.03
N GLN A 326 27.07 23.95 -14.44
CA GLN A 326 26.81 23.95 -12.99
C GLN A 326 25.93 22.77 -12.60
N SER A 327 24.80 22.53 -13.27
CA SER A 327 23.93 21.39 -12.94
C SER A 327 24.64 20.04 -13.13
N ILE A 328 25.46 19.89 -14.17
CA ILE A 328 26.29 18.68 -14.38
C ILE A 328 27.29 18.49 -13.24
N ARG A 329 27.98 19.56 -12.80
CA ARG A 329 28.93 19.46 -11.67
C ARG A 329 28.22 19.02 -10.39
N VAL A 330 27.09 19.64 -10.07
CA VAL A 330 26.35 19.32 -8.84
C VAL A 330 25.81 17.89 -8.87
N ALA A 331 25.29 17.43 -10.01
CA ALA A 331 24.85 16.04 -10.15
C ALA A 331 25.99 15.05 -9.97
N LYS A 332 27.17 15.32 -10.55
CA LYS A 332 28.38 14.50 -10.34
C LYS A 332 28.81 14.48 -8.88
N ASP A 333 28.78 15.63 -8.21
CA ASP A 333 29.17 15.74 -6.81
C ASP A 333 28.23 14.92 -5.92
N ILE A 334 26.92 15.03 -6.12
CA ILE A 334 25.90 14.22 -5.43
C ILE A 334 26.14 12.73 -5.68
N PHE A 335 26.24 12.31 -6.94
CA PHE A 335 26.41 10.91 -7.28
C PHE A 335 27.78 10.33 -6.91
N SER A 336 28.78 11.16 -6.64
CA SER A 336 30.08 10.70 -6.13
C SER A 336 30.02 10.23 -4.67
N LEU A 337 29.01 10.66 -3.89
CA LEU A 337 28.91 10.32 -2.48
C LEU A 337 28.74 8.79 -2.29
N PRO A 338 29.48 8.15 -1.37
CA PRO A 338 29.40 6.69 -1.16
C PRO A 338 28.04 6.26 -0.59
N THR A 339 27.33 7.19 0.03
CA THR A 339 26.00 7.01 0.62
C THR A 339 24.86 7.27 -0.38
N VAL A 340 25.17 7.53 -1.66
CA VAL A 340 24.18 7.80 -2.71
C VAL A 340 24.13 6.67 -3.73
N GLU A 341 22.93 6.15 -3.91
CA GLU A 341 22.49 5.30 -5.01
C GLU A 341 21.81 6.15 -6.08
N ALA A 342 22.15 5.92 -7.35
CA ALA A 342 21.63 6.71 -8.46
C ALA A 342 20.33 6.13 -9.03
N GLY A 343 19.34 7.00 -9.20
CA GLY A 343 18.07 6.75 -9.86
C GLY A 343 17.88 7.66 -11.09
N CYS A 344 16.81 7.40 -11.84
CA CYS A 344 16.32 8.21 -12.95
C CYS A 344 14.88 8.66 -12.64
N HIS A 345 14.52 9.89 -13.04
CA HIS A 345 13.17 10.45 -12.88
C HIS A 345 12.53 10.81 -14.23
N GLY A 346 12.77 9.96 -15.24
CA GLY A 346 12.43 10.24 -16.64
C GLY A 346 13.43 11.17 -17.32
N TYR A 347 13.38 11.19 -18.66
CA TYR A 347 14.18 12.12 -19.44
C TYR A 347 13.50 13.48 -19.51
N SER A 348 12.21 13.50 -19.86
CA SER A 348 11.40 14.72 -20.02
C SER A 348 10.39 14.92 -18.89
N HIS A 349 10.54 14.19 -17.78
CA HIS A 349 9.58 14.15 -16.67
C HIS A 349 8.15 13.83 -17.13
N PRO A 350 7.84 12.58 -17.56
CA PRO A 350 6.48 12.23 -17.94
C PRO A 350 5.49 12.56 -16.83
N MET A 351 4.45 13.29 -17.19
CA MET A 351 3.42 13.71 -16.25
C MET A 351 2.36 12.62 -16.07
N ASP A 352 1.96 12.02 -17.18
CA ASP A 352 1.03 10.90 -17.19
C ASP A 352 1.60 9.83 -18.11
N TRP A 353 1.95 8.68 -17.52
CA TRP A 353 2.57 7.57 -18.22
C TRP A 353 1.56 6.78 -19.07
N GLU A 354 0.28 6.79 -18.71
CA GLU A 354 -0.79 6.14 -19.47
C GLU A 354 -1.10 6.92 -20.75
N THR A 355 -1.30 8.24 -20.64
CA THR A 355 -1.55 9.10 -21.81
C THR A 355 -0.29 9.57 -22.53
N LYS A 356 0.90 9.20 -22.01
CA LYS A 356 2.21 9.54 -22.58
C LYS A 356 2.46 11.04 -22.65
N THR A 357 1.94 11.77 -21.67
CA THR A 357 2.05 13.23 -21.57
C THR A 357 3.40 13.60 -20.95
N MET A 358 4.20 14.43 -21.63
CA MET A 358 5.46 14.95 -21.11
C MET A 358 5.23 16.15 -20.17
N GLY A 359 5.98 16.24 -19.07
CA GLY A 359 6.00 17.39 -18.17
C GLY A 359 6.90 18.53 -18.67
N MET A 360 7.85 18.24 -19.56
CA MET A 360 8.73 19.23 -20.18
C MET A 360 8.57 19.28 -21.70
N ASN A 361 8.51 20.49 -22.27
CA ASN A 361 8.53 20.67 -23.72
C ASN A 361 9.97 20.78 -24.23
N LEU A 362 10.49 19.68 -24.77
CA LEU A 362 11.86 19.58 -25.25
C LEU A 362 11.93 19.67 -26.78
N ARG A 363 12.71 20.63 -27.30
CA ARG A 363 12.86 20.82 -28.75
C ARG A 363 13.42 19.57 -29.43
N GLY A 364 12.71 19.05 -30.43
CA GLY A 364 13.12 17.87 -31.20
C GLY A 364 13.00 16.55 -30.45
N TYR A 365 12.34 16.54 -29.29
CA TYR A 365 12.10 15.36 -28.50
C TYR A 365 10.64 14.92 -28.64
N THR A 366 10.43 13.62 -28.64
CA THR A 366 9.10 13.00 -28.68
C THR A 366 9.11 11.88 -27.66
N PHE A 367 8.06 11.83 -26.84
CA PHE A 367 7.89 10.81 -25.82
C PHE A 367 8.10 9.42 -26.41
N SER A 368 8.87 8.61 -25.69
CA SER A 368 8.98 7.18 -25.90
C SER A 368 9.34 6.57 -24.56
N THR A 369 8.62 5.55 -24.13
CA THR A 369 8.90 4.82 -22.88
C THR A 369 10.36 4.36 -22.80
N GLU A 370 10.95 3.96 -23.94
CA GLU A 370 12.37 3.61 -24.07
C GLU A 370 13.30 4.81 -23.75
N LYS A 371 13.01 5.99 -24.30
CA LYS A 371 13.84 7.18 -24.04
C LYS A 371 13.69 7.67 -22.60
N GLU A 372 12.47 7.62 -22.06
CA GLU A 372 12.19 8.03 -20.69
C GLU A 372 12.90 7.14 -19.66
N ILE A 373 12.95 5.83 -19.89
CA ILE A 373 13.51 4.87 -18.92
C ILE A 373 14.97 4.57 -19.26
N VAL A 374 15.20 3.95 -20.42
CA VAL A 374 16.52 3.48 -20.84
C VAL A 374 17.41 4.64 -21.28
N GLY A 375 16.85 5.61 -22.01
CA GLY A 375 17.56 6.81 -22.44
C GLY A 375 18.05 7.64 -21.26
N CYS A 376 17.17 7.94 -20.29
CA CYS A 376 17.52 8.60 -19.04
C CYS A 376 18.61 7.86 -18.25
N ARG A 377 18.43 6.55 -18.01
CA ARG A 377 19.44 5.69 -17.37
C ARG A 377 20.80 5.81 -18.07
N ASN A 378 20.81 5.70 -19.39
CA ASN A 378 22.03 5.75 -20.19
C ASN A 378 22.70 7.13 -20.12
N PHE A 379 21.93 8.22 -20.19
CA PHE A 379 22.43 9.57 -20.06
C PHE A 379 23.14 9.76 -18.70
N ILE A 380 22.48 9.38 -17.60
CA ILE A 380 23.05 9.52 -16.26
C ILE A 380 24.33 8.67 -16.12
N ASN A 381 24.28 7.40 -16.56
CA ASN A 381 25.45 6.51 -16.53
C ASN A 381 26.66 7.07 -17.31
N GLN A 382 26.42 7.67 -18.49
CA GLN A 382 27.48 8.14 -19.37
C GLN A 382 28.04 9.49 -18.95
N HIS A 383 27.19 10.39 -18.46
CA HIS A 383 27.54 11.80 -18.27
C HIS A 383 27.72 12.19 -16.80
N LEU A 384 27.06 11.52 -15.86
CA LEU A 384 26.96 11.97 -14.46
C LEU A 384 27.61 11.00 -13.46
N LEU A 385 27.76 9.71 -13.80
CA LEU A 385 28.31 8.71 -12.89
C LEU A 385 29.79 8.39 -13.14
N GLN A 386 30.47 7.99 -12.06
CA GLN A 386 31.79 7.38 -12.14
C GLN A 386 31.69 5.95 -12.71
N LYS A 387 32.75 5.44 -13.34
CA LYS A 387 32.75 4.14 -14.06
C LYS A 387 32.32 2.93 -13.23
N ASN A 388 32.46 2.98 -11.91
CA ASN A 388 32.09 1.91 -10.98
C ASN A 388 30.65 2.03 -10.44
N LYS A 389 29.93 3.09 -10.78
CA LYS A 389 28.53 3.30 -10.42
C LYS A 389 27.62 3.17 -11.64
N LYS A 390 26.37 2.79 -11.39
CA LYS A 390 25.30 2.74 -12.38
C LYS A 390 23.99 3.18 -11.74
N VAL A 391 23.08 3.67 -12.55
CA VAL A 391 21.67 3.86 -12.18
C VAL A 391 21.05 2.49 -11.91
N THR A 392 20.36 2.37 -10.78
CA THR A 392 19.67 1.14 -10.34
C THR A 392 18.17 1.33 -10.18
N MET A 393 17.66 2.56 -10.17
CA MET A 393 16.24 2.84 -9.90
C MET A 393 15.59 3.75 -10.94
N MET A 394 14.32 3.49 -11.22
CA MET A 394 13.36 4.42 -11.80
C MET A 394 12.46 4.94 -10.68
N LEU A 395 12.47 6.24 -10.43
CA LEU A 395 11.50 6.90 -9.57
C LEU A 395 10.43 7.49 -10.47
N TRP A 396 9.20 6.98 -10.38
CA TRP A 396 8.15 7.37 -11.32
C TRP A 396 7.80 8.85 -11.15
N SER A 397 7.82 9.59 -12.26
CA SER A 397 7.48 11.01 -12.30
C SER A 397 5.98 11.25 -12.44
N GLY A 398 5.58 12.48 -12.11
CA GLY A 398 4.21 12.96 -12.26
C GLY A 398 3.22 12.11 -11.49
N MET A 399 2.18 11.66 -12.18
CA MET A 399 1.10 10.84 -11.62
C MET A 399 1.52 9.47 -11.07
N CYS A 400 2.76 9.03 -11.32
CA CYS A 400 3.27 7.74 -10.86
C CYS A 400 2.39 6.55 -11.29
N ASN A 401 1.80 6.62 -12.50
CA ASN A 401 0.87 5.64 -13.07
C ASN A 401 1.49 4.85 -14.24
N PRO A 402 2.69 4.24 -14.11
CA PRO A 402 3.30 3.52 -15.22
C PRO A 402 2.38 2.40 -15.73
N PRO A 403 2.22 2.26 -17.06
CA PRO A 403 1.53 1.11 -17.62
C PRO A 403 2.44 -0.13 -17.54
N GLU A 404 1.86 -1.30 -17.78
CA GLU A 404 2.55 -2.59 -17.65
C GLU A 404 3.84 -2.65 -18.47
N GLU A 405 3.82 -2.16 -19.71
CA GLU A 405 5.00 -2.17 -20.58
C GLU A 405 6.16 -1.32 -20.04
N ALA A 406 5.86 -0.25 -19.30
CA ALA A 406 6.87 0.61 -18.69
C ALA A 406 7.54 -0.12 -17.51
N ILE A 407 6.76 -0.78 -16.65
CA ILE A 407 7.31 -1.58 -15.55
C ILE A 407 8.14 -2.75 -16.11
N ALA A 408 7.62 -3.47 -17.12
CA ALA A 408 8.36 -4.53 -17.79
C ALA A 408 9.70 -4.04 -18.36
N LEU A 409 9.72 -2.83 -18.93
CA LEU A 409 10.95 -2.23 -19.44
C LEU A 409 11.96 -1.92 -18.33
N THR A 410 11.53 -1.46 -17.15
CA THR A 410 12.44 -1.27 -16.00
C THR A 410 13.15 -2.58 -15.64
N GLN A 411 12.42 -3.70 -15.58
CA GLN A 411 13.01 -5.01 -15.27
C GLN A 411 13.99 -5.46 -16.35
N LYS A 412 13.63 -5.35 -17.64
CA LYS A 412 14.54 -5.64 -18.76
C LYS A 412 15.79 -4.77 -18.73
N ALA A 413 15.67 -3.53 -18.25
CA ALA A 413 16.75 -2.59 -18.09
C ALA A 413 17.58 -2.80 -16.82
N GLY A 414 17.24 -3.78 -15.97
CA GLY A 414 17.90 -4.02 -14.69
C GLY A 414 17.69 -2.90 -13.67
N LEU A 415 16.53 -2.24 -13.73
CA LEU A 415 16.12 -1.15 -12.84
C LEU A 415 15.02 -1.63 -11.90
N TYR A 416 15.16 -1.27 -10.63
CA TYR A 416 14.07 -1.26 -9.66
C TYR A 416 13.15 -0.06 -9.91
N ASN A 417 11.97 -0.04 -9.31
CA ASN A 417 11.09 1.12 -9.39
C ASN A 417 10.32 1.37 -8.08
N ILE A 418 9.89 2.62 -7.88
CA ILE A 418 9.09 3.08 -6.74
C ILE A 418 8.34 4.38 -7.11
N ASN A 419 7.35 4.74 -6.29
CA ASN A 419 6.53 5.96 -6.25
C ASN A 419 5.05 5.68 -6.51
N GLY A 420 4.22 6.65 -6.15
CA GLY A 420 2.76 6.61 -6.27
C GLY A 420 2.07 6.25 -4.95
N HIS A 421 0.80 6.64 -4.85
CA HIS A 421 -0.10 6.37 -3.72
C HIS A 421 0.55 6.59 -2.35
N GLU A 422 0.74 7.86 -2.01
CA GLU A 422 1.38 8.27 -0.76
C GLU A 422 0.46 8.06 0.46
N SER A 423 1.08 7.77 1.61
CA SER A 423 0.38 7.47 2.87
C SER A 423 0.41 8.64 3.84
N PHE A 424 -0.74 8.90 4.46
CA PHE A 424 -0.91 9.90 5.52
C PHE A 424 -1.48 9.24 6.78
N PHE A 425 -0.97 9.63 7.93
CA PHE A 425 -1.57 9.29 9.21
C PHE A 425 -1.22 10.38 10.24
N ASP A 426 -1.61 11.60 9.93
CA ASP A 426 -1.38 12.80 10.72
C ASP A 426 -2.69 13.29 11.38
N GLU A 427 -2.72 14.57 11.79
CA GLU A 427 -3.88 15.16 12.46
C GLU A 427 -5.08 15.32 11.51
N ASP A 428 -4.81 15.72 10.26
CA ASP A 428 -5.84 15.89 9.23
C ASP A 428 -6.32 14.54 8.67
N HIS A 429 -5.48 13.51 8.78
CA HIS A 429 -5.76 12.13 8.34
C HIS A 429 -5.59 11.11 9.50
N PRO A 430 -6.33 11.21 10.61
CA PRO A 430 -6.16 10.41 11.81
C PRO A 430 -6.84 9.03 11.68
N SER A 431 -6.53 8.30 10.61
CA SER A 431 -7.06 6.94 10.38
C SER A 431 -6.12 6.06 9.56
N TYR A 432 -6.12 4.75 9.84
CA TYR A 432 -5.49 3.74 8.99
C TYR A 432 -6.06 3.71 7.56
N PHE A 433 -7.24 4.30 7.32
CA PHE A 433 -7.86 4.44 5.99
C PHE A 433 -6.99 5.23 5.01
N TYR A 434 -6.07 6.06 5.51
CA TYR A 434 -5.19 6.90 4.71
C TYR A 434 -3.78 6.30 4.52
N VAL A 435 -3.56 5.08 5.01
CA VAL A 435 -2.30 4.34 4.85
C VAL A 435 -2.41 3.37 3.68
N LYS A 436 -1.60 3.60 2.64
CA LYS A 436 -1.65 2.88 1.37
C LYS A 436 -0.97 1.50 1.42
N PRO A 437 -1.39 0.55 0.56
CA PRO A 437 -0.79 -0.78 0.51
C PRO A 437 0.69 -0.74 0.12
N LEU A 438 1.38 -1.88 0.24
CA LEU A 438 2.83 -1.95 -0.03
C LEU A 438 3.15 -1.79 -1.53
N PHE A 439 2.24 -2.19 -2.40
CA PHE A 439 2.41 -2.18 -3.85
C PHE A 439 1.06 -1.95 -4.55
N ARG A 440 1.11 -1.57 -5.82
CA ARG A 440 0.00 -1.59 -6.76
C ARG A 440 0.20 -2.73 -7.76
N GLN A 441 -0.82 -3.56 -7.99
CA GLN A 441 -0.79 -4.57 -9.05
C GLN A 441 -1.02 -3.92 -10.42
N VAL A 442 -0.13 -4.18 -11.38
CA VAL A 442 -0.19 -3.68 -12.77
C VAL A 442 0.13 -4.85 -13.71
N GLY A 443 -0.91 -5.43 -14.31
CA GLY A 443 -0.78 -6.66 -15.09
C GLY A 443 -0.17 -7.78 -14.24
N GLU A 444 0.95 -8.35 -14.66
CA GLU A 444 1.67 -9.37 -13.86
C GLU A 444 2.67 -8.79 -12.84
N TYR A 445 2.87 -7.47 -12.82
CA TYR A 445 3.88 -6.81 -11.99
C TYR A 445 3.30 -6.16 -10.73
N ALA A 446 4.15 -6.05 -9.71
CA ALA A 446 3.89 -5.22 -8.53
C ALA A 446 4.74 -3.96 -8.62
N GLN A 447 4.09 -2.79 -8.63
CA GLN A 447 4.74 -1.48 -8.48
C GLN A 447 4.87 -1.15 -6.99
N PRO A 448 6.08 -1.10 -6.41
CA PRO A 448 6.26 -0.65 -5.04
C PRO A 448 5.82 0.81 -4.85
N LEU A 449 5.12 1.08 -3.75
CA LEU A 449 4.59 2.41 -3.43
C LEU A 449 5.45 3.12 -2.38
N SER A 450 5.39 4.45 -2.39
CA SER A 450 5.99 5.27 -1.33
C SER A 450 5.33 4.94 0.01
N ARG A 451 6.09 5.04 1.10
CA ARG A 451 5.62 4.60 2.43
C ARG A 451 5.19 5.75 3.35
N ALA A 452 5.29 6.99 2.87
CA ALA A 452 4.78 8.21 3.48
C ALA A 452 4.62 9.32 2.43
N GLY A 453 3.88 10.37 2.78
CA GLY A 453 3.76 11.60 2.00
C GLY A 453 5.08 12.34 1.81
N SER A 454 5.26 12.93 0.64
CA SER A 454 6.30 13.89 0.27
C SER A 454 5.91 15.30 0.71
N GLU A 455 6.89 16.20 0.73
CA GLU A 455 6.67 17.61 1.04
C GLU A 455 5.68 18.28 0.08
N TYR A 456 5.55 17.78 -1.15
CA TYR A 456 4.62 18.28 -2.15
C TYR A 456 3.18 18.37 -1.60
N LEU A 457 2.70 17.28 -1.01
CA LEU A 457 1.33 17.17 -0.50
C LEU A 457 1.14 17.93 0.82
N TYR A 458 2.20 18.12 1.61
CA TYR A 458 2.15 18.92 2.84
C TYR A 458 2.18 20.43 2.60
N THR A 459 2.52 20.88 1.39
CA THR A 459 2.74 22.30 1.05
C THR A 459 1.72 22.84 0.05
N GLU A 460 0.53 22.22 0.01
CA GLU A 460 -0.51 22.54 -0.98
C GLU A 460 0.07 22.56 -2.40
N PHE A 461 0.73 21.46 -2.78
CA PHE A 461 1.37 21.32 -4.10
C PHE A 461 2.47 22.37 -4.33
N TRP A 462 3.30 22.61 -3.31
CA TRP A 462 4.39 23.60 -3.31
C TRP A 462 3.96 25.08 -3.42
N THR A 463 2.69 25.40 -3.16
CA THR A 463 2.18 26.77 -3.26
C THR A 463 2.23 27.54 -1.94
N GLU A 464 2.15 26.86 -0.80
CA GLU A 464 2.16 27.49 0.53
C GLU A 464 2.66 26.55 1.63
N ASN A 465 2.58 26.97 2.90
CA ASN A 465 2.90 26.14 4.07
C ASN A 465 4.26 25.41 4.02
N TYR A 466 5.29 26.02 3.42
CA TYR A 466 6.60 25.39 3.15
C TYR A 466 7.27 24.67 4.34
N GLY A 467 6.94 25.02 5.60
CA GLY A 467 7.45 24.33 6.80
C GLY A 467 6.63 23.12 7.26
N ALA A 468 5.49 22.82 6.63
CA ALA A 468 4.51 21.82 7.08
C ALA A 468 4.94 20.37 6.83
N PHE A 469 5.95 20.13 5.99
CA PHE A 469 6.46 18.76 5.78
C PHE A 469 6.87 18.06 7.09
N LYS A 470 7.28 18.81 8.11
CA LYS A 470 7.58 18.28 9.46
C LYS A 470 6.43 17.45 10.06
N ASN A 471 5.18 17.67 9.61
CA ASN A 471 3.99 16.96 10.08
C ASN A 471 4.02 15.46 9.71
N VAL A 472 4.84 15.05 8.73
CA VAL A 472 5.07 13.63 8.40
C VAL A 472 5.61 12.83 9.59
N ILE A 473 6.22 13.48 10.58
CA ILE A 473 6.64 12.86 11.84
C ILE A 473 5.45 12.19 12.56
N GLU A 474 4.25 12.77 12.48
CA GLU A 474 3.06 12.18 13.08
C GLU A 474 2.66 10.89 12.37
N THR A 475 2.70 10.87 11.02
CA THR A 475 2.55 9.66 10.22
C THR A 475 3.54 8.58 10.65
N PHE A 476 4.81 8.94 10.88
CA PHE A 476 5.80 7.99 11.37
C PHE A 476 5.46 7.44 12.76
N LYS A 477 4.97 8.27 13.69
CA LYS A 477 4.58 7.81 15.04
C LYS A 477 3.37 6.86 15.00
N ARG A 478 2.32 7.22 14.25
CA ARG A 478 1.06 6.46 14.19
C ARG A 478 1.17 5.17 13.38
N THR A 479 2.15 5.10 12.48
CA THR A 479 2.50 3.85 11.77
C THR A 479 3.53 2.99 12.51
N GLU A 480 4.00 3.40 13.69
CA GLU A 480 4.79 2.58 14.64
C GLU A 480 3.93 2.05 15.79
N ASN A 481 3.00 2.86 16.30
CA ASN A 481 2.20 2.56 17.48
C ASN A 481 0.70 2.77 17.21
N PRO A 482 -0.19 1.88 17.71
CA PRO A 482 0.11 0.71 18.53
C PRO A 482 0.69 -0.49 17.74
N ARG A 483 0.73 -0.42 16.41
CA ARG A 483 1.25 -1.48 15.54
C ARG A 483 2.21 -0.87 14.53
N ARG A 484 3.34 -1.54 14.26
CA ARG A 484 4.25 -1.14 13.19
C ARG A 484 3.67 -1.57 11.85
N ILE A 485 3.08 -0.61 11.14
CA ILE A 485 2.47 -0.81 9.81
C ILE A 485 3.46 -0.51 8.69
N SER A 486 4.33 0.49 8.87
CA SER A 486 5.17 1.01 7.79
C SER A 486 6.62 1.17 8.24
N PRO A 487 7.62 0.96 7.36
CA PRO A 487 8.97 1.50 7.60
C PRO A 487 8.92 3.05 7.65
N ILE A 488 10.04 3.68 8.00
CA ILE A 488 10.19 5.13 7.81
C ILE A 488 10.70 5.35 6.39
N ASN A 489 9.95 6.14 5.61
CA ASN A 489 10.36 6.61 4.31
C ASN A 489 10.37 8.13 4.31
N ILE A 490 11.56 8.71 4.17
CA ILE A 490 11.69 10.15 3.91
C ILE A 490 11.67 10.29 2.39
N TYR A 491 10.59 10.82 1.85
CA TYR A 491 10.39 11.06 0.42
C TYR A 491 10.28 12.56 0.19
N TYR A 492 11.12 13.13 -0.67
CA TYR A 492 11.07 14.55 -1.02
C TYR A 492 11.71 14.85 -2.37
N HIS A 493 11.68 16.12 -2.79
CA HIS A 493 12.21 16.62 -4.06
C HIS A 493 13.27 17.71 -3.82
N PHE A 494 14.04 18.06 -4.86
CA PHE A 494 15.10 19.06 -4.72
C PHE A 494 14.59 20.48 -4.47
N TYR A 495 13.39 20.84 -4.91
CA TYR A 495 12.83 22.16 -4.62
C TYR A 495 12.71 22.46 -3.12
N ILE A 496 12.77 21.46 -2.23
CA ILE A 496 12.86 21.68 -0.78
C ILE A 496 14.03 22.59 -0.36
N GLY A 497 15.12 22.59 -1.14
CA GLY A 497 16.29 23.45 -0.95
C GLY A 497 16.08 24.91 -1.38
N GLU A 498 14.93 25.24 -1.94
CA GLU A 498 14.63 26.59 -2.43
C GLU A 498 14.37 27.57 -1.27
N ARG A 499 13.77 27.09 -0.17
CA ARG A 499 13.22 27.94 0.90
C ARG A 499 13.68 27.48 2.27
N SER A 500 14.07 28.42 3.13
CA SER A 500 14.58 28.13 4.47
C SER A 500 13.58 27.35 5.34
N ALA A 501 12.29 27.67 5.25
CA ALA A 501 11.26 26.99 6.03
C ALA A 501 11.14 25.50 5.66
N ALA A 502 11.23 25.17 4.37
CA ALA A 502 11.18 23.81 3.86
C ALA A 502 12.46 23.02 4.17
N LEU A 503 13.63 23.64 4.00
CA LEU A 503 14.88 23.02 4.39
C LEU A 503 14.92 22.71 5.91
N ASN A 504 14.41 23.62 6.74
CA ASN A 504 14.37 23.43 8.19
C ASN A 504 13.38 22.33 8.60
N SER A 505 12.24 22.18 7.91
CA SER A 505 11.32 21.08 8.17
C SER A 505 11.97 19.73 7.83
N LEU A 506 12.71 19.65 6.71
CA LEU A 506 13.48 18.46 6.36
C LEU A 506 14.53 18.12 7.41
N LYS A 507 15.34 19.10 7.85
CA LYS A 507 16.35 18.89 8.90
C LYS A 507 15.73 18.34 10.19
N ALA A 508 14.60 18.91 10.62
CA ALA A 508 13.89 18.44 11.80
C ALA A 508 13.43 16.98 11.66
N ILE A 509 12.99 16.56 10.46
CA ILE A 509 12.64 15.17 10.16
C ILE A 509 13.86 14.26 10.30
N TYR A 510 14.99 14.60 9.66
CA TYR A 510 16.21 13.79 9.76
C TYR A 510 16.71 13.67 11.21
N GLU A 511 16.74 14.78 11.95
CA GLU A 511 17.13 14.79 13.36
C GLU A 511 16.21 13.92 14.21
N TRP A 512 14.88 14.03 14.02
CA TRP A 512 13.92 13.21 14.75
C TRP A 512 14.03 11.71 14.41
N VAL A 513 14.16 11.36 13.14
CA VAL A 513 14.28 9.97 12.69
C VAL A 513 15.57 9.34 13.21
N LEU A 514 16.70 10.05 13.12
CA LEU A 514 18.00 9.52 13.54
C LEU A 514 18.20 9.51 15.06
N SER A 515 17.33 10.20 15.81
CA SER A 515 17.28 10.07 17.28
C SER A 515 16.71 8.73 17.76
N GLN A 516 16.15 7.92 16.85
CA GLN A 516 15.46 6.67 17.15
C GLN A 516 16.27 5.43 16.72
N PRO A 517 15.95 4.23 17.24
CA PRO A 517 16.59 2.98 16.84
C PRO A 517 16.11 2.50 15.46
N VAL A 518 16.63 3.13 14.40
CA VAL A 518 16.35 2.81 13.00
C VAL A 518 17.46 1.98 12.35
N PHE A 519 17.14 1.32 11.23
CA PHE A 519 18.09 0.62 10.37
C PHE A 519 18.07 1.24 8.96
N PRO A 520 19.00 2.17 8.65
CA PRO A 520 19.06 2.82 7.35
C PRO A 520 19.51 1.86 6.24
N ILE A 521 18.77 1.79 5.14
CA ILE A 521 19.09 1.01 3.93
C ILE A 521 18.83 1.84 2.67
N PHE A 522 19.44 1.44 1.55
CA PHE A 522 19.07 1.96 0.24
C PHE A 522 17.66 1.53 -0.14
N THR A 523 17.00 2.33 -0.98
CA THR A 523 15.64 2.04 -1.42
C THR A 523 15.57 0.73 -2.21
N THR A 524 16.57 0.41 -3.03
CA THR A 524 16.66 -0.91 -3.71
C THR A 524 16.62 -2.10 -2.76
N HIS A 525 17.29 -2.00 -1.62
CA HIS A 525 17.25 -3.06 -0.61
C HIS A 525 15.86 -3.20 0.02
N TYR A 526 15.14 -2.09 0.24
CA TYR A 526 13.74 -2.16 0.65
C TYR A 526 12.87 -2.83 -0.42
N ILE A 527 13.09 -2.53 -1.71
CA ILE A 527 12.36 -3.21 -2.80
C ILE A 527 12.68 -4.71 -2.85
N ASP A 528 13.92 -5.14 -2.61
CA ASP A 528 14.25 -6.57 -2.52
C ASP A 528 13.54 -7.24 -1.32
N ILE A 529 13.39 -6.54 -0.19
CA ILE A 529 12.62 -7.03 0.97
C ILE A 529 11.15 -7.22 0.59
N LEU A 530 10.57 -6.26 -0.14
CA LEU A 530 9.20 -6.34 -0.66
C LEU A 530 9.04 -7.49 -1.68
N GLN A 531 10.01 -7.71 -2.56
CA GLN A 531 10.02 -8.88 -3.45
C GLN A 531 10.09 -10.19 -2.67
N GLY A 532 10.86 -10.22 -1.57
CA GLY A 532 10.84 -11.32 -0.60
C GLY A 532 9.46 -11.54 0.03
N PHE A 533 8.75 -10.47 0.40
CA PHE A 533 7.36 -10.56 0.87
C PHE A 533 6.43 -11.18 -0.17
N LEU A 534 6.58 -10.86 -1.45
CA LEU A 534 5.73 -11.39 -2.52
C LEU A 534 5.98 -12.88 -2.83
N SER A 535 7.23 -13.32 -2.67
CA SER A 535 7.71 -14.66 -3.04
C SER A 535 7.72 -15.67 -1.89
N VAL A 536 7.83 -15.22 -0.63
CA VAL A 536 8.01 -16.11 0.51
C VAL A 536 6.85 -17.10 0.68
N LYS A 537 7.21 -18.37 0.84
CA LYS A 537 6.29 -19.47 1.14
C LYS A 537 6.42 -19.89 2.59
N ILE A 538 5.27 -20.14 3.21
CA ILE A 538 5.17 -20.48 4.63
C ILE A 538 4.40 -21.79 4.73
N PHE A 539 4.99 -22.78 5.40
CA PHE A 539 4.42 -24.10 5.58
C PHE A 539 4.22 -24.37 7.06
N LYS A 540 3.02 -24.84 7.42
CA LYS A 540 2.76 -25.39 8.74
C LYS A 540 3.35 -26.79 8.83
N THR A 541 4.10 -27.06 9.89
CA THR A 541 4.69 -28.38 10.18
C THR A 541 4.10 -28.95 11.47
N SER A 542 4.44 -30.19 11.80
CA SER A 542 4.00 -30.84 13.04
C SER A 542 4.55 -30.20 14.32
N SER A 543 5.65 -29.44 14.21
CA SER A 543 6.34 -28.79 15.34
C SER A 543 6.37 -27.26 15.26
N GLY A 544 5.80 -26.65 14.22
CA GLY A 544 5.81 -25.20 14.03
C GLY A 544 5.70 -24.80 12.57
N TRP A 545 6.73 -24.12 12.05
CA TRP A 545 6.71 -23.49 10.72
C TRP A 545 8.00 -23.74 9.95
N LYS A 546 7.87 -23.84 8.64
CA LYS A 546 8.98 -23.85 7.69
C LYS A 546 8.78 -22.71 6.70
N VAL A 547 9.84 -22.01 6.35
CA VAL A 547 9.78 -20.83 5.48
C VAL A 547 10.81 -20.96 4.36
N GLU A 548 10.36 -20.72 3.14
CA GLU A 548 11.15 -20.84 1.91
C GLU A 548 10.98 -19.60 1.04
N ASP A 549 11.83 -19.44 0.02
CA ASP A 549 11.74 -18.35 -0.96
C ASP A 549 11.73 -16.93 -0.34
N VAL A 550 12.46 -16.73 0.77
CA VAL A 550 12.45 -15.45 1.53
C VAL A 550 13.12 -14.27 0.80
N GLY A 551 13.89 -14.50 -0.27
CA GLY A 551 14.65 -13.44 -0.94
C GLY A 551 15.53 -12.63 0.04
N LYS A 552 15.33 -11.30 0.11
CA LYS A 552 15.95 -10.41 1.12
C LYS A 552 15.07 -10.11 2.34
N LEU A 553 13.86 -10.66 2.42
CA LEU A 553 13.05 -10.59 3.64
C LEU A 553 13.80 -11.30 4.78
N ARG A 554 13.99 -10.61 5.91
CA ARG A 554 14.74 -11.12 7.07
C ARG A 554 13.96 -11.10 8.37
N THR A 555 12.66 -10.80 8.32
CA THR A 555 11.83 -10.75 9.52
C THR A 555 10.49 -11.46 9.30
N LEU A 556 10.15 -12.34 10.23
CA LEU A 556 8.80 -12.86 10.41
C LEU A 556 8.22 -12.26 11.68
N ARG A 557 6.91 -12.03 11.71
CA ARG A 557 6.20 -11.44 12.84
C ARG A 557 5.09 -12.36 13.31
N PHE A 558 4.91 -12.47 14.62
CA PHE A 558 3.69 -12.99 15.23
C PHE A 558 3.03 -11.86 16.02
N ASP A 559 1.74 -11.64 15.79
CA ASP A 559 0.97 -10.58 16.47
C ASP A 559 0.50 -10.99 17.87
N GLN A 560 0.66 -12.26 18.22
CA GLN A 560 0.34 -12.80 19.53
C GLN A 560 1.53 -13.59 20.08
N GLY A 561 1.58 -13.72 21.40
CA GLY A 561 2.58 -14.51 22.11
C GLY A 561 2.80 -15.89 21.49
N ILE A 562 4.02 -16.15 21.05
CA ILE A 562 4.47 -17.47 20.64
C ILE A 562 5.82 -17.78 21.26
N GLU A 563 5.95 -18.98 21.82
CA GLU A 563 7.21 -19.45 22.35
C GLU A 563 7.97 -20.27 21.30
N ILE A 564 9.04 -19.69 20.75
CA ILE A 564 9.92 -20.38 19.82
C ILE A 564 11.05 -21.09 20.58
N ASP A 565 11.25 -22.38 20.31
CA ASP A 565 12.41 -23.14 20.75
C ASP A 565 13.60 -22.82 19.84
N LEU A 566 14.38 -21.80 20.22
CA LEU A 566 15.56 -21.37 19.46
C LEU A 566 16.63 -22.46 19.33
N LYS A 567 16.69 -23.44 20.25
CA LYS A 567 17.68 -24.53 20.17
C LYS A 567 17.32 -25.55 19.10
N LYS A 568 16.02 -25.77 18.89
CA LYS A 568 15.52 -26.70 17.85
C LYS A 568 15.24 -26.02 16.52
N SER A 569 15.16 -24.69 16.51
CA SER A 569 14.93 -23.91 15.29
C SER A 569 16.20 -23.73 14.46
N ARG A 570 16.06 -23.54 13.14
CA ARG A 570 17.16 -23.33 12.18
C ARG A 570 16.95 -22.04 11.40
N GLY A 571 18.04 -21.38 11.03
CA GLY A 571 17.97 -20.13 10.26
C GLY A 571 17.47 -18.90 11.04
N ILE A 572 17.30 -19.00 12.37
CA ILE A 572 16.88 -17.87 13.22
C ILE A 572 18.10 -17.20 13.86
N LYS A 573 18.15 -15.87 13.82
CA LYS A 573 19.18 -15.02 14.44
C LYS A 573 18.78 -14.56 15.84
N GLY A 574 17.52 -14.19 16.03
CA GLY A 574 17.02 -13.69 17.31
C GLY A 574 15.55 -13.31 17.26
N ILE A 575 15.00 -12.94 18.42
CA ILE A 575 13.61 -12.53 18.58
C ILE A 575 13.58 -11.22 19.37
N LYS A 576 12.82 -10.23 18.88
CA LYS A 576 12.54 -8.99 19.59
C LYS A 576 11.04 -8.84 19.81
N THR A 577 10.65 -8.52 21.03
CA THR A 577 9.26 -8.18 21.34
C THR A 577 9.07 -6.67 21.31
N GLN A 578 8.04 -6.19 20.61
CA GLN A 578 7.69 -4.78 20.54
C GLN A 578 6.19 -4.62 20.22
N GLY A 579 5.48 -3.75 20.95
CA GLY A 579 4.06 -3.48 20.72
C GLY A 579 3.15 -4.71 20.87
N GLY A 580 3.57 -5.71 21.66
CA GLY A 580 2.88 -7.00 21.80
C GLY A 580 3.20 -8.03 20.71
N ALA A 581 3.87 -7.62 19.63
CA ALA A 581 4.30 -8.51 18.54
C ALA A 581 5.73 -9.04 18.75
N PHE A 582 6.00 -10.21 18.15
CA PHE A 582 7.29 -10.91 18.18
C PHE A 582 7.91 -10.87 16.78
N TYR A 583 9.02 -10.15 16.65
CA TYR A 583 9.80 -10.03 15.41
C TYR A 583 10.96 -11.01 15.44
N ILE A 584 10.91 -12.01 14.57
CA ILE A 584 11.89 -13.08 14.46
C ILE A 584 12.82 -12.74 13.31
N SER A 585 14.07 -12.42 13.64
CA SER A 585 15.11 -12.13 12.65
C SER A 585 15.67 -13.44 12.09
N LEU A 586 15.73 -13.54 10.77
CA LEU A 586 16.28 -14.66 10.03
C LEU A 586 17.77 -14.43 9.72
N LYS A 587 18.54 -15.52 9.59
CA LYS A 587 19.92 -15.50 9.09
C LYS A 587 19.93 -15.25 7.57
N ASP A 588 21.11 -14.99 7.01
CA ASP A 588 21.24 -14.75 5.57
C ASP A 588 21.04 -16.00 4.71
N VAL A 589 21.30 -17.18 5.28
CA VAL A 589 21.21 -18.47 4.60
C VAL A 589 20.37 -19.43 5.44
N GLY A 590 19.43 -20.09 4.76
CA GLY A 590 18.53 -21.09 5.33
C GLY A 590 19.20 -22.47 5.53
N PRO A 591 18.41 -23.50 5.90
CA PRO A 591 16.94 -23.52 5.95
C PRO A 591 16.36 -22.73 7.13
N TYR A 592 15.12 -22.27 6.97
CA TYR A 592 14.37 -21.53 7.99
C TYR A 592 13.26 -22.42 8.58
N GLU A 593 13.50 -22.91 9.79
CA GLU A 593 12.58 -23.80 10.52
C GLU A 593 12.35 -23.21 11.90
N LEU A 594 11.10 -22.87 12.22
CA LEU A 594 10.69 -22.33 13.50
C LEU A 594 9.98 -23.43 14.28
N VAL A 595 10.58 -23.87 15.38
CA VAL A 595 9.96 -24.85 16.28
C VAL A 595 9.22 -24.11 17.38
N VAL A 596 7.92 -24.35 17.50
CA VAL A 596 7.06 -23.78 18.54
C VAL A 596 7.05 -24.72 19.74
N LYS A 597 7.25 -24.19 20.94
CA LYS A 597 7.13 -24.97 22.17
C LYS A 597 5.66 -25.36 22.38
N LYS A 598 5.45 -26.60 22.81
CA LYS A 598 4.13 -27.12 23.18
C LYS A 598 3.75 -26.69 24.58
#